data_AF-J7L6G3-F1
#
_entry.id   AF-J7L6G3-F1
#
_cell.length_a   1.000
_cell.length_b   1.000
_cell.length_c   1.000
_cell.angle_alpha   90.00
_cell.angle_beta   90.00
_cell.angle_gamma   90.00
#
_symmetry.space_group_name_H-M   'P 1'
#
loop_
_entity.id
_entity.type
_entity.pdbx_description
1 polymer ?
#
loop_
_entity_poly.entity_id
_entity_poly.type
_entity_poly.pdbx_seq_one_letter_code
_entity_poly.pdbx_strand_id
1 'polypeptide(L)'
;MRFASHRDIARALERALRRASVPVAFSAGFSPHPKISYTGAAPTGVASEAEYLELTLAEDRRPEQVRDAIDAAMPEGIDVVEVVEARIPGLADRLQASLWQVRMDGVDPDEATRAVDAYLATDSVEVERVTKKGRRRFDTRPAVLDIDVSGGTSGRVPGERHATYAILRMVVRHTTPAVRPDDVLTGLRRLADLAPPSSPMMTRLAQGPLDEVTGAIADPFDADRTEAPTNESTGSANDETNDRRTRAPRPSPPMTGPRR
;
A
#
# COMPACT_ATOMS: atom_id res chain seq x y z
N MET A 1 14.33 4.77 -7.76
CA MET A 1 15.21 3.75 -8.40
C MET A 1 14.41 2.92 -9.43
N ARG A 2 14.88 2.68 -10.67
CA ARG A 2 14.08 2.03 -11.74
C ARG A 2 14.42 0.55 -12.05
N PHE A 3 15.48 0.01 -11.43
CA PHE A 3 15.95 -1.36 -11.69
C PHE A 3 16.11 -2.23 -10.44
N ALA A 4 15.73 -1.74 -9.27
CA ALA A 4 15.69 -2.59 -8.09
C ALA A 4 14.55 -3.59 -8.26
N SER A 5 14.88 -4.89 -8.24
CA SER A 5 13.84 -5.88 -8.07
C SER A 5 13.28 -5.80 -6.65
N HIS A 6 12.09 -6.34 -6.44
CA HIS A 6 11.54 -6.52 -5.10
C HIS A 6 12.53 -7.20 -4.11
N ARG A 7 13.34 -8.14 -4.61
CA ARG A 7 14.35 -8.82 -3.78
C ARG A 7 15.50 -7.89 -3.39
N ASP A 8 15.81 -6.90 -4.21
CA ASP A 8 16.86 -5.93 -3.92
C ASP A 8 16.38 -4.94 -2.85
N ILE A 9 15.10 -4.51 -2.93
CA ILE A 9 14.44 -3.71 -1.89
C ILE A 9 14.42 -4.46 -0.56
N ALA A 10 13.97 -5.73 -0.56
CA ALA A 10 13.95 -6.57 0.63
C ALA A 10 15.35 -6.72 1.26
N ARG A 11 16.37 -6.98 0.43
CA ARG A 11 17.77 -7.06 0.90
C ARG A 11 18.30 -5.74 1.44
N ALA A 12 17.94 -4.61 0.83
CA ALA A 12 18.33 -3.29 1.31
C ALA A 12 17.70 -3.00 2.67
N LEU A 13 16.39 -3.25 2.82
CA LEU A 13 15.67 -3.10 4.08
C LEU A 13 16.27 -3.97 5.17
N GLU A 14 16.47 -5.27 4.93
CA GLU A 14 17.06 -6.17 5.92
C GLU A 14 18.45 -5.71 6.39
N ARG A 15 19.25 -5.14 5.49
CA ARG A 15 20.55 -4.55 5.86
C ARG A 15 20.38 -3.26 6.65
N ALA A 16 19.43 -2.40 6.28
CA ALA A 16 19.11 -1.17 7.00
C ALA A 16 18.63 -1.47 8.42
N LEU A 17 17.68 -2.39 8.59
CA LEU A 17 17.20 -2.87 9.89
C LEU A 17 18.35 -3.35 10.79
N ARG A 18 19.28 -4.14 10.24
CA ARG A 18 20.47 -4.59 10.98
C ARG A 18 21.42 -3.45 11.34
N ARG A 19 21.71 -2.53 10.42
CA ARG A 19 22.61 -1.37 10.67
C ARG A 19 22.04 -0.40 11.70
N ALA A 20 20.75 -0.14 11.61
CA ALA A 20 20.02 0.77 12.49
C ALA A 20 19.72 0.14 13.86
N SER A 21 20.04 -1.15 14.05
CA SER A 21 19.74 -1.91 15.28
C SER A 21 18.25 -1.86 15.65
N VAL A 22 17.37 -1.88 14.64
CA VAL A 22 15.93 -1.94 14.87
C VAL A 22 15.59 -3.29 15.50
N PRO A 23 14.87 -3.34 16.63
CA PRO A 23 14.59 -4.57 17.37
C PRO A 23 13.50 -5.39 16.66
N VAL A 24 13.81 -5.99 15.51
CA VAL A 24 12.84 -6.81 14.75
C VAL A 24 12.61 -8.13 15.47
N ALA A 25 11.34 -8.53 15.63
CA ALA A 25 10.97 -9.83 16.17
C ALA A 25 11.32 -10.95 15.19
N PHE A 26 11.62 -12.13 15.73
CA PHE A 26 11.96 -13.31 14.93
C PHE A 26 10.91 -14.40 15.03
N SER A 27 10.81 -15.25 14.01
CA SER A 27 9.99 -16.46 14.03
C SER A 27 10.48 -17.46 15.07
N ALA A 28 9.56 -18.28 15.60
CA ALA A 28 9.92 -19.43 16.43
C ALA A 28 10.49 -20.57 15.57
N GLY A 29 11.44 -21.35 16.09
CA GLY A 29 11.98 -22.55 15.45
C GLY A 29 13.52 -22.62 15.40
N PHE A 30 14.05 -23.65 14.76
CA PHE A 30 15.50 -23.93 14.67
C PHE A 30 16.26 -22.99 13.72
N SER A 31 15.55 -22.20 12.91
CA SER A 31 16.12 -21.16 12.05
C SER A 31 15.24 -19.91 12.14
N PRO A 32 15.44 -19.08 13.18
CA PRO A 32 14.65 -17.86 13.35
C PRO A 32 14.92 -16.88 12.21
N HIS A 33 13.85 -16.40 11.57
CA HIS A 33 13.90 -15.38 10.53
C HIS A 33 13.20 -14.11 11.01
N PRO A 34 13.67 -12.92 10.59
CA PRO A 34 12.98 -11.66 10.88
C PRO A 34 11.52 -11.71 10.43
N LYS A 35 10.60 -11.26 11.28
CA LYS A 35 9.17 -11.16 10.96
C LYS A 35 8.93 -9.90 10.12
N ILE A 36 9.07 -10.07 8.80
CA ILE A 36 8.80 -9.06 7.80
C ILE A 36 7.86 -9.65 6.77
N SER A 37 6.75 -8.99 6.51
CA SER A 37 5.81 -9.33 5.44
C SER A 37 5.94 -8.30 4.32
N TYR A 38 6.07 -8.80 3.09
CA TYR A 38 6.15 -7.99 1.90
C TYR A 38 4.90 -8.18 1.07
N THR A 39 4.25 -7.09 0.65
CA THR A 39 3.01 -7.15 -0.13
C THR A 39 3.09 -6.23 -1.35
N GLY A 40 2.31 -6.53 -2.39
CA GLY A 40 2.17 -5.65 -3.55
C GLY A 40 3.47 -5.42 -4.35
N ALA A 41 4.44 -6.35 -4.28
CA ALA A 41 5.75 -6.21 -4.91
C ALA A 41 5.67 -5.78 -6.39
N ALA A 42 6.36 -4.70 -6.76
CA ALA A 42 6.43 -4.27 -8.15
C ALA A 42 7.16 -5.31 -9.04
N PRO A 43 6.75 -5.47 -10.32
CA PRO A 43 7.49 -6.26 -11.30
C PRO A 43 8.94 -5.77 -11.47
N THR A 44 9.85 -6.66 -11.85
CA THR A 44 11.24 -6.25 -12.15
C THR A 44 11.27 -5.29 -13.34
N GLY A 45 12.05 -4.21 -13.24
CA GLY A 45 12.26 -3.24 -14.33
C GLY A 45 11.28 -2.05 -14.33
N VAL A 46 10.37 -2.00 -13.35
CA VAL A 46 9.51 -0.82 -13.12
C VAL A 46 9.95 -0.08 -11.86
N ALA A 47 9.76 1.23 -11.86
CA ALA A 47 9.90 2.03 -10.64
C ALA A 47 8.61 1.95 -9.81
N SER A 48 8.73 2.22 -8.52
CA SER A 48 7.62 2.20 -7.58
C SER A 48 7.85 3.25 -6.50
N GLU A 49 6.84 4.08 -6.26
CA GLU A 49 6.77 5.08 -5.18
C GLU A 49 5.86 4.61 -4.05
N ALA A 50 5.19 3.47 -4.25
CA ALA A 50 4.23 2.90 -3.33
C ALA A 50 4.60 1.44 -3.05
N GLU A 51 5.64 1.22 -2.26
CA GLU A 51 6.01 -0.09 -1.72
C GLU A 51 5.58 -0.15 -0.26
N TYR A 52 4.88 -1.24 0.11
CA TYR A 52 4.37 -1.42 1.45
C TYR A 52 4.88 -2.73 2.04
N LEU A 53 5.19 -2.69 3.33
CA LEU A 53 5.67 -3.84 4.08
C LEU A 53 5.24 -3.71 5.54
N GLU A 54 5.18 -4.85 6.21
CA GLU A 54 4.83 -4.93 7.62
C GLU A 54 5.99 -5.55 8.39
N LEU A 55 6.35 -4.95 9.52
CA LEU A 55 7.44 -5.38 10.38
C LEU A 55 6.93 -5.57 11.81
N THR A 56 7.25 -6.71 12.41
CA THR A 56 6.96 -6.95 13.82
C THR A 56 8.19 -6.60 14.64
N LEU A 57 8.04 -5.77 15.67
CA LEU A 57 9.11 -5.44 16.61
C LEU A 57 9.09 -6.35 17.84
N ALA A 58 10.27 -6.59 18.41
CA ALA A 58 10.48 -7.29 19.67
C ALA A 58 10.36 -6.35 20.88
N GLU A 59 10.50 -5.05 20.65
CA GLU A 59 10.35 -3.98 21.64
C GLU A 59 9.47 -2.89 21.06
N ASP A 60 8.63 -2.28 21.89
CA ASP A 60 7.81 -1.14 21.49
C ASP A 60 8.72 0.05 21.16
N ARG A 61 8.52 0.61 19.96
CA ARG A 61 9.20 1.80 19.47
C ARG A 61 8.18 2.71 18.82
N ARG A 62 8.34 4.01 19.01
CA ARG A 62 7.44 4.96 18.36
C ARG A 62 7.68 4.94 16.84
N PRO A 63 6.63 4.97 15.99
CA PRO A 63 6.77 4.83 14.54
C PRO A 63 7.78 5.79 13.91
N GLU A 64 7.84 7.05 14.37
CA GLU A 64 8.78 8.05 13.85
C GLU A 64 10.25 7.68 14.14
N GLN A 65 10.53 7.06 15.29
CA GLN A 65 11.89 6.60 15.62
C GLN A 65 12.32 5.45 14.72
N VAL A 66 11.38 4.56 14.39
CA VAL A 66 11.62 3.43 13.46
C VAL A 66 11.85 3.97 12.06
N ARG A 67 11.02 4.92 11.61
CA ARG A 67 11.14 5.59 10.32
C ARG A 67 12.52 6.23 10.16
N ASP A 68 12.89 7.11 11.10
CA ASP A 68 14.17 7.85 11.03
C ASP A 68 15.38 6.93 11.07
N ALA A 69 15.34 5.89 11.91
CA ALA A 69 16.43 4.93 12.04
C ALA A 69 16.63 4.10 10.77
N ILE A 70 15.53 3.61 10.16
CA ILE A 70 15.62 2.84 8.92
C ILE A 70 16.07 3.75 7.78
N ASP A 71 15.44 4.91 7.61
CA ASP A 71 15.73 5.88 6.53
C ASP A 71 17.21 6.28 6.50
N ALA A 72 17.77 6.67 7.65
CA ALA A 72 19.18 7.02 7.78
C ALA A 72 20.14 5.87 7.43
N ALA A 73 19.65 4.62 7.49
CA ALA A 73 20.41 3.43 7.13
C ALA A 73 20.14 2.92 5.71
N MET A 74 19.19 3.49 4.95
CA MET A 74 18.89 3.07 3.59
C MET A 74 19.97 3.53 2.59
N PRO A 75 20.15 2.82 1.46
CA PRO A 75 20.97 3.32 0.36
C PRO A 75 20.27 4.49 -0.36
N GLU A 76 21.07 5.34 -1.01
CA GLU A 76 20.55 6.43 -1.85
C GLU A 76 19.53 5.93 -2.89
N GLY A 77 18.42 6.66 -3.03
CA GLY A 77 17.35 6.36 -3.98
C GLY A 77 16.30 5.37 -3.49
N ILE A 78 16.33 5.00 -2.20
CA ILE A 78 15.25 4.30 -1.50
C ILE A 78 15.00 5.02 -0.17
N ASP A 79 13.84 5.67 -0.05
CA ASP A 79 13.49 6.48 1.11
C ASP A 79 12.37 5.80 1.91
N VAL A 80 12.41 5.90 3.23
CA VAL A 80 11.28 5.52 4.09
C VAL A 80 10.39 6.75 4.25
N VAL A 81 9.29 6.74 3.49
CA VAL A 81 8.32 7.84 3.46
C VAL A 81 7.56 7.92 4.78
N GLU A 82 7.05 6.80 5.28
CA GLU A 82 6.22 6.75 6.47
C GLU A 82 6.29 5.39 7.16
N VAL A 83 6.12 5.42 8.48
CA VAL A 83 5.88 4.22 9.31
C VAL A 83 4.69 4.54 10.20
N VAL A 84 3.72 3.63 10.24
CA VAL A 84 2.57 3.66 11.15
C VAL A 84 2.56 2.40 12.01
N GLU A 85 1.97 2.49 13.19
CA GLU A 85 1.68 1.30 14.00
C GLU A 85 0.54 0.53 13.34
N ALA A 86 0.76 -0.74 12.99
CA ALA A 86 -0.29 -1.58 12.43
C ALA A 86 -1.34 -1.92 13.51
N ARG A 87 -2.53 -1.34 13.41
CA ARG A 87 -3.63 -1.53 14.37
C ARG A 87 -4.58 -2.64 13.95
N ILE A 88 -4.68 -2.87 12.65
CA ILE A 88 -5.56 -3.88 12.07
C ILE A 88 -4.71 -4.81 11.19
N PRO A 89 -4.84 -6.14 11.30
CA PRO A 89 -4.11 -7.04 10.42
C PRO A 89 -4.56 -6.89 8.95
N GLY A 90 -3.75 -7.41 8.03
CA GLY A 90 -4.18 -7.61 6.64
C GLY A 90 -3.84 -6.46 5.70
N LEU A 91 -2.69 -5.79 5.88
CA LEU A 91 -2.19 -4.78 4.92
C LEU A 91 -2.26 -5.26 3.47
N ALA A 92 -1.96 -6.54 3.22
CA ALA A 92 -2.05 -7.14 1.89
C ALA A 92 -3.46 -7.09 1.28
N ASP A 93 -4.50 -7.30 2.09
CA ASP A 93 -5.89 -7.30 1.64
C ASP A 93 -6.40 -5.87 1.35
N ARG A 94 -5.74 -4.86 1.94
CA ARG A 94 -6.03 -3.44 1.68
C ARG A 94 -5.49 -2.97 0.34
N LEU A 95 -4.50 -3.66 -0.24
CA LEU A 95 -3.93 -3.29 -1.55
C LEU A 95 -4.78 -3.88 -2.67
N GLN A 96 -5.78 -3.12 -3.11
CA GLN A 96 -6.81 -3.57 -4.05
C GLN A 96 -6.60 -3.07 -5.48
N ALA A 97 -5.92 -1.94 -5.66
CA ALA A 97 -5.59 -1.39 -6.97
C ALA A 97 -4.25 -0.64 -6.95
N SER A 98 -3.71 -0.38 -8.14
CA SER A 98 -2.50 0.42 -8.35
C SER A 98 -2.73 1.51 -9.39
N LEU A 99 -2.21 2.71 -9.13
CA LEU A 99 -2.10 3.79 -10.10
C LEU A 99 -0.73 3.71 -10.76
N TRP A 100 -0.73 3.51 -12.07
CA TRP A 100 0.48 3.42 -12.89
C TRP A 100 0.63 4.63 -13.79
N GLN A 101 1.86 5.07 -13.97
CA GLN A 101 2.27 5.99 -15.01
C GLN A 101 3.18 5.26 -16.00
N VAL A 102 2.85 5.33 -17.28
CA VAL A 102 3.61 4.71 -18.36
C VAL A 102 3.98 5.77 -19.38
N ARG A 103 5.25 6.18 -19.39
CA ARG A 103 5.81 7.11 -20.37
C ARG A 103 6.33 6.36 -21.60
N MET A 104 5.92 6.80 -22.78
CA MET A 104 6.32 6.25 -24.08
C MET A 104 6.95 7.36 -24.91
N ASP A 105 8.29 7.37 -24.98
CA ASP A 105 9.02 8.32 -25.81
C ASP A 105 8.89 7.96 -27.29
N GLY A 106 8.64 8.96 -28.13
CA GLY A 106 8.42 8.81 -29.57
C GLY A 106 6.99 8.42 -29.97
N VAL A 107 6.06 8.35 -29.03
CA VAL A 107 4.63 8.09 -29.31
C VAL A 107 3.87 9.41 -29.31
N ASP A 108 3.03 9.60 -30.33
CA ASP A 108 2.13 10.74 -30.43
C ASP A 108 0.95 10.61 -29.43
N PRO A 109 0.63 11.66 -28.63
CA PRO A 109 -0.49 11.61 -27.69
C PRO A 109 -1.82 11.26 -28.36
N ASP A 110 -2.08 11.76 -29.57
CA ASP A 110 -3.34 11.49 -30.27
C ASP A 110 -3.42 10.03 -30.74
N GLU A 111 -2.27 9.43 -31.09
CA GLU A 111 -2.18 7.99 -31.38
C GLU A 111 -2.44 7.15 -30.14
N ALA A 112 -1.84 7.53 -29.01
CA ALA A 112 -2.08 6.88 -27.73
C ALA A 112 -3.55 6.99 -27.30
N THR A 113 -4.18 8.17 -27.45
CA THR A 113 -5.61 8.36 -27.16
C THR A 113 -6.48 7.46 -28.01
N ARG A 114 -6.27 7.40 -29.33
CA ARG A 114 -7.04 6.49 -30.20
C ARG A 114 -6.91 5.02 -29.79
N ALA A 115 -5.71 4.60 -29.39
CA ALA A 115 -5.47 3.23 -28.93
C ALA A 115 -6.19 2.93 -27.61
N VAL A 116 -6.16 3.89 -26.66
CA VAL A 116 -6.86 3.79 -25.39
C VAL A 116 -8.37 3.75 -25.60
N ASP A 117 -8.93 4.63 -26.44
CA ASP A 117 -10.35 4.64 -26.77
C ASP A 117 -10.81 3.29 -27.34
N ALA A 118 -10.04 2.73 -28.28
CA ALA A 118 -10.32 1.41 -28.85
C ALA A 118 -10.24 0.28 -27.81
N TYR A 119 -9.28 0.35 -26.89
CA TYR A 119 -9.15 -0.61 -25.79
C TYR A 119 -10.33 -0.54 -24.82
N LEU A 120 -10.73 0.67 -24.42
CA LEU A 120 -11.82 0.88 -23.46
C LEU A 120 -13.20 0.56 -24.05
N ALA A 121 -13.37 0.74 -25.37
CA ALA A 121 -14.60 0.41 -26.11
C ALA A 121 -14.85 -1.10 -26.30
N THR A 122 -13.89 -1.96 -25.93
CA THR A 122 -14.01 -3.41 -26.05
C THR A 122 -14.25 -4.04 -24.68
N ASP A 123 -15.15 -5.04 -24.61
CA ASP A 123 -15.47 -5.74 -23.35
C ASP A 123 -14.36 -6.70 -22.87
N SER A 124 -13.51 -7.18 -23.78
CA SER A 124 -12.48 -8.17 -23.50
C SER A 124 -11.22 -7.95 -24.34
N VAL A 125 -10.05 -8.01 -23.71
CA VAL A 125 -8.74 -7.88 -24.35
C VAL A 125 -7.79 -8.94 -23.82
N GLU A 126 -7.75 -10.08 -24.52
CA GLU A 126 -6.95 -11.24 -24.13
C GLU A 126 -5.48 -11.14 -24.55
N VAL A 127 -4.59 -11.35 -23.58
CA VAL A 127 -3.14 -11.37 -23.77
C VAL A 127 -2.54 -12.68 -23.26
N GLU A 128 -1.29 -12.95 -23.66
CA GLU A 128 -0.54 -14.12 -23.22
C GLU A 128 0.74 -13.69 -22.50
N ARG A 129 0.97 -14.25 -21.30
CA ARG A 129 2.19 -14.04 -20.52
C ARG A 129 2.92 -15.36 -20.29
N VAL A 130 4.23 -15.36 -20.54
CA VAL A 130 5.09 -16.50 -20.18
C VAL A 130 5.37 -16.48 -18.68
N THR A 131 5.16 -17.61 -18.02
CA THR A 131 5.47 -17.82 -16.60
C THR A 131 6.42 -19.01 -16.45
N LYS A 132 6.94 -19.22 -15.23
CA LYS A 132 7.71 -20.44 -14.90
C LYS A 132 6.93 -21.74 -15.17
N LYS A 133 5.60 -21.69 -15.18
CA LYS A 133 4.70 -22.84 -15.43
C LYS A 133 4.22 -22.92 -16.88
N GLY A 134 4.78 -22.11 -17.78
CA GLY A 134 4.38 -22.03 -19.19
C GLY A 134 3.60 -20.76 -19.55
N ARG A 135 3.06 -20.72 -20.77
CA ARG A 135 2.24 -19.62 -21.27
C ARG A 135 0.86 -19.63 -20.61
N ARG A 136 0.39 -18.46 -20.19
CA ARG A 136 -0.95 -18.27 -19.63
C ARG A 136 -1.67 -17.16 -20.39
N ARG A 137 -2.88 -17.46 -20.85
CA ARG A 137 -3.81 -16.50 -21.45
C ARG A 137 -4.77 -15.97 -20.40
N PHE A 138 -5.07 -14.68 -20.42
CA PHE A 138 -6.04 -14.03 -19.55
C PHE A 138 -6.49 -12.70 -20.14
N ASP A 139 -7.65 -12.24 -19.70
CA ASP A 139 -8.22 -10.95 -20.08
C ASP A 139 -7.66 -9.83 -19.21
N THR A 140 -7.26 -8.72 -19.84
CA THR A 140 -6.77 -7.52 -19.16
C THR A 140 -7.87 -6.51 -18.88
N ARG A 141 -8.93 -6.48 -19.70
CA ARG A 141 -9.95 -5.42 -19.67
C ARG A 141 -10.66 -5.30 -18.34
N PRO A 142 -11.12 -6.38 -17.67
CA PRO A 142 -11.85 -6.27 -16.39
C PRO A 142 -11.03 -5.70 -15.24
N ALA A 143 -9.69 -5.69 -15.36
CA ALA A 143 -8.81 -5.14 -14.33
C ALA A 143 -8.53 -3.65 -14.53
N VAL A 144 -8.70 -3.11 -15.73
CA VAL A 144 -8.44 -1.69 -16.03
C VAL A 144 -9.70 -0.88 -15.70
N LEU A 145 -9.60 -0.01 -14.71
CA LEU A 145 -10.73 0.83 -14.28
C LEU A 145 -10.77 2.16 -15.03
N ASP A 146 -9.61 2.74 -15.24
CA ASP A 146 -9.45 4.02 -15.92
C ASP A 146 -8.09 4.08 -16.63
N ILE A 147 -8.04 4.79 -17.76
CA ILE A 147 -6.82 5.16 -18.46
C ILE A 147 -6.98 6.58 -19.01
N ASP A 148 -6.14 7.49 -18.55
CA ASP A 148 -5.99 8.84 -19.08
C ASP A 148 -4.71 8.94 -19.93
N VAL A 149 -4.76 9.78 -20.97
CA VAL A 149 -3.64 10.05 -21.86
C VAL A 149 -3.25 11.51 -21.75
N SER A 150 -1.98 11.74 -21.43
CA SER A 150 -1.36 13.05 -21.52
C SER A 150 -0.09 12.96 -22.34
N GLY A 151 0.49 14.09 -22.73
CA GLY A 151 1.74 14.06 -23.48
C GLY A 151 2.12 15.43 -24.01
N GLY A 152 3.13 15.45 -24.85
CA GLY A 152 3.61 16.68 -25.45
C GLY A 152 4.85 16.49 -26.31
N THR A 153 5.41 17.59 -26.74
CA THR A 153 6.70 17.63 -27.44
C THR A 153 7.79 18.08 -26.48
N SER A 154 8.87 17.30 -26.41
CA SER A 154 10.10 17.72 -25.74
C SER A 154 11.06 18.32 -26.77
N GLY A 155 11.40 19.60 -26.56
CA GLY A 155 12.31 20.35 -27.43
C GLY A 155 12.31 21.84 -27.05
N ARG A 156 13.32 22.28 -26.29
CA ARG A 156 13.60 23.70 -26.03
C ARG A 156 14.86 24.21 -26.75
N VAL A 157 15.53 23.36 -27.53
CA VAL A 157 16.82 23.69 -28.17
C VAL A 157 16.66 23.68 -29.69
N PRO A 158 16.98 24.79 -30.38
CA PRO A 158 17.04 24.82 -31.84
C PRO A 158 18.03 23.78 -32.37
N GLY A 159 17.56 22.83 -33.17
CA GLY A 159 18.39 21.81 -33.84
C GLY A 159 18.18 20.36 -33.38
N GLU A 160 17.49 20.15 -32.25
CA GLU A 160 17.03 18.80 -31.86
C GLU A 160 15.65 18.52 -32.47
N ARG A 161 15.44 17.31 -33.01
CA ARG A 161 14.09 16.88 -33.43
C ARG A 161 13.20 16.91 -32.18
N HIS A 162 12.02 17.52 -32.30
CA HIS A 162 11.02 17.47 -31.25
C HIS A 162 10.76 15.99 -30.92
N ALA A 163 11.10 15.56 -29.72
CA ALA A 163 10.79 14.20 -29.27
C ALA A 163 9.41 14.24 -28.64
N THR A 164 8.40 13.86 -29.41
CA THR A 164 7.03 13.67 -28.92
C THR A 164 7.01 12.52 -27.91
N TYR A 165 6.16 12.63 -26.90
CA TYR A 165 5.93 11.54 -25.95
C TYR A 165 4.47 11.50 -25.52
N ALA A 166 4.01 10.30 -25.18
CA ALA A 166 2.74 10.06 -24.51
C ALA A 166 2.97 9.49 -23.10
N ILE A 167 2.06 9.79 -22.19
CA ILE A 167 2.01 9.26 -20.83
C ILE A 167 0.61 8.70 -20.62
N LEU A 168 0.54 7.40 -20.33
CA LEU A 168 -0.69 6.77 -19.85
C LEU A 168 -0.70 6.79 -18.33
N ARG A 169 -1.76 7.32 -17.74
CA ARG A 169 -2.08 7.11 -16.32
C ARG A 169 -3.22 6.13 -16.22
N MET A 170 -3.00 5.00 -15.56
CA MET A 170 -4.01 3.93 -15.49
C MET A 170 -4.21 3.42 -14.08
N VAL A 171 -5.48 3.21 -13.73
CA VAL A 171 -5.89 2.53 -12.50
C VAL A 171 -6.14 1.07 -12.82
N VAL A 172 -5.38 0.17 -12.19
CA VAL A 172 -5.45 -1.27 -12.41
C VAL A 172 -5.80 -1.99 -11.12
N ARG A 173 -6.95 -2.64 -11.09
CA ARG A 173 -7.39 -3.52 -10.00
C ARG A 173 -6.49 -4.74 -9.89
N HIS A 174 -6.16 -5.12 -8.66
CA HIS A 174 -5.42 -6.33 -8.36
C HIS A 174 -6.34 -7.55 -8.50
N THR A 175 -6.00 -8.44 -9.43
CA THR A 175 -6.79 -9.63 -9.76
C THR A 175 -5.91 -10.88 -9.74
N THR A 176 -6.54 -12.06 -9.85
CA THR A 176 -5.83 -13.33 -10.05
C THR A 176 -6.32 -13.98 -11.34
N PRO A 177 -5.50 -14.05 -12.41
CA PRO A 177 -4.10 -13.63 -12.49
C PRO A 177 -3.92 -12.11 -12.49
N ALA A 178 -2.83 -11.64 -11.87
CA ALA A 178 -2.53 -10.22 -11.83
C ALA A 178 -2.27 -9.65 -13.23
N VAL A 179 -2.97 -8.56 -13.56
CA VAL A 179 -2.75 -7.74 -14.75
C VAL A 179 -1.68 -6.69 -14.43
N ARG A 180 -0.63 -6.62 -15.25
CA ARG A 180 0.46 -5.64 -15.14
C ARG A 180 0.30 -4.54 -16.18
N PRO A 181 0.92 -3.36 -16.00
CA PRO A 181 0.95 -2.33 -17.05
C PRO A 181 1.49 -2.86 -18.39
N ASP A 182 2.48 -3.76 -18.39
CA ASP A 182 2.98 -4.43 -19.62
C ASP A 182 1.90 -5.27 -20.33
N ASP A 183 1.01 -5.91 -19.57
CA ASP A 183 -0.08 -6.70 -20.12
C ASP A 183 -1.09 -5.77 -20.81
N VAL A 184 -1.37 -4.61 -20.23
CA VAL A 184 -2.23 -3.57 -20.83
C VAL A 184 -1.61 -3.01 -22.11
N LEU A 185 -0.31 -2.69 -22.10
CA LEU A 185 0.40 -2.26 -23.32
C LEU A 185 0.38 -3.33 -24.41
N THR A 186 0.49 -4.60 -24.04
CA THR A 186 0.35 -5.72 -24.99
C THR A 186 -1.05 -5.74 -25.61
N GLY A 187 -2.08 -5.46 -24.81
CA GLY A 187 -3.46 -5.31 -25.28
C GLY A 187 -3.64 -4.14 -26.26
N LEU A 188 -3.13 -2.95 -25.90
CA LEU A 188 -3.17 -1.75 -26.76
C LEU A 188 -2.50 -1.99 -28.11
N ARG A 189 -1.32 -2.62 -28.11
CA ARG A 189 -0.63 -3.01 -29.34
C ARG A 189 -1.44 -3.98 -30.20
N ARG A 190 -2.10 -4.97 -29.58
CA ARG A 190 -2.91 -5.96 -30.31
C ARG A 190 -4.15 -5.34 -30.96
N LEU A 191 -4.77 -4.37 -30.32
CA LEU A 191 -6.02 -3.76 -30.80
C LEU A 191 -5.80 -2.61 -31.79
N ALA A 192 -4.79 -1.78 -31.54
CA ALA A 192 -4.62 -0.51 -32.23
C ALA A 192 -3.21 -0.30 -32.83
N ASP A 193 -2.37 -1.34 -32.82
CA ASP A 193 -0.98 -1.31 -33.29
C ASP A 193 -0.10 -0.24 -32.62
N LEU A 194 -0.48 0.19 -31.42
CA LEU A 194 0.31 1.13 -30.62
C LEU A 194 1.67 0.48 -30.28
N ALA A 195 2.72 0.93 -30.97
CA ALA A 195 4.04 0.34 -30.90
C ALA A 195 5.11 1.41 -30.58
N PRO A 196 5.41 1.65 -29.30
CA PRO A 196 6.45 2.59 -28.91
C PRO A 196 7.81 2.24 -29.54
N PRO A 197 8.57 3.22 -30.06
CA PRO A 197 9.86 2.95 -30.71
C PRO A 197 10.98 2.56 -29.72
N SER A 198 10.74 2.75 -28.42
CA SER A 198 11.64 2.38 -27.33
C SER A 198 10.87 1.80 -26.15
N SER A 199 11.58 1.17 -25.20
CA SER A 199 10.94 0.55 -24.05
C SER A 199 10.26 1.59 -23.14
N PRO A 200 8.95 1.45 -22.87
CA PRO A 200 8.22 2.38 -22.01
C PRO A 200 8.79 2.47 -20.59
N MET A 201 8.65 3.64 -19.98
CA MET A 201 9.01 3.88 -18.57
C MET A 201 7.79 3.74 -17.69
N MET A 202 7.80 2.73 -16.81
CA MET A 202 6.69 2.44 -15.92
C MET A 202 7.04 2.81 -14.48
N THR A 203 6.10 3.49 -13.81
CA THR A 203 6.20 3.83 -12.39
C THR A 203 4.87 3.58 -11.72
N ARG A 204 4.85 2.80 -10.63
CA ARG A 204 3.68 2.75 -9.75
C ARG A 204 3.70 3.97 -8.84
N LEU A 205 2.71 4.83 -8.97
CA LEU A 205 2.59 6.06 -8.19
C LEU A 205 1.89 5.80 -6.85
N ALA A 206 0.87 4.94 -6.85
CA ALA A 206 0.10 4.59 -5.66
C ALA A 206 -0.37 3.14 -5.72
N GLN A 207 -0.62 2.54 -4.56
CA GLN A 207 -1.47 1.35 -4.42
C GLN A 207 -2.15 1.38 -3.05
N GLY A 208 -3.35 0.84 -2.96
CA GLY A 208 -4.17 0.94 -1.75
C GLY A 208 -5.60 0.45 -1.96
N PRO A 209 -6.51 0.77 -1.01
CA PRO A 209 -7.92 0.44 -1.12
C PRO A 209 -8.54 1.16 -2.32
N LEU A 210 -9.47 0.48 -2.99
CA LEU A 210 -10.16 1.01 -4.14
C LEU A 210 -11.55 1.51 -3.72
N ASP A 211 -11.84 2.77 -4.00
CA ASP A 211 -13.21 3.27 -3.97
C ASP A 211 -13.94 2.81 -5.23
N GLU A 212 -14.89 1.90 -5.07
CA GLU A 212 -15.69 1.31 -6.16
C GLU A 212 -16.61 2.33 -6.87
N VAL A 213 -16.90 3.47 -6.24
CA VAL A 213 -17.76 4.52 -6.80
C VAL A 213 -16.93 5.51 -7.61
N THR A 214 -15.80 5.97 -7.06
CA THR A 214 -15.01 7.04 -7.68
C THR A 214 -13.84 6.51 -8.52
N GLY A 215 -13.44 5.25 -8.34
CA GLY A 215 -12.22 4.68 -8.93
C GLY A 215 -10.92 5.19 -8.28
N ALA A 216 -11.03 6.01 -7.23
CA ALA A 216 -9.88 6.55 -6.52
C ALA A 216 -9.17 5.47 -5.69
N ILE A 217 -7.86 5.63 -5.53
CA ILE A 217 -7.04 4.80 -4.66
C ILE A 217 -6.77 5.56 -3.37
N ALA A 218 -7.27 5.03 -2.26
CA ALA A 218 -7.04 5.58 -0.93
C ALA A 218 -5.67 5.17 -0.37
N ASP A 219 -5.25 5.82 0.71
CA ASP A 219 -4.03 5.45 1.41
C ASP A 219 -4.25 4.19 2.27
N PRO A 220 -3.48 3.11 2.08
CA PRO A 220 -3.65 1.89 2.86
C PRO A 220 -3.37 2.03 4.36
N PHE A 221 -2.71 3.11 4.80
CA PHE A 221 -2.44 3.39 6.21
C PHE A 221 -3.55 4.18 6.91
N ASP A 222 -4.56 4.72 6.20
CA ASP A 222 -5.63 5.51 6.83
C ASP A 222 -6.36 4.77 7.97
N ALA A 223 -6.54 3.45 7.81
CA ALA A 223 -7.16 2.61 8.82
C ALA A 223 -6.33 2.46 10.10
N ASP A 224 -5.02 2.67 10.03
CA ASP A 224 -4.10 2.62 11.17
C ASP A 224 -3.86 4.00 11.80
N ARG A 225 -4.09 5.09 11.05
CA ARG A 225 -3.97 6.48 11.55
C ARG A 225 -5.17 6.93 12.38
N THR A 226 -6.35 6.36 12.16
CA THR A 226 -7.56 6.75 12.87
C THR A 226 -7.43 6.33 14.35
N GLU A 227 -7.53 7.31 15.28
CA GLU A 227 -7.53 7.01 16.71
C GLU A 227 -8.73 6.11 17.06
N ALA A 228 -8.47 5.00 17.76
CA ALA A 228 -9.55 4.29 18.43
C ALA A 228 -10.22 5.30 19.39
N PRO A 229 -11.56 5.37 19.45
CA PRO A 229 -12.23 6.26 20.39
C PRO A 229 -11.70 5.94 21.78
N THR A 230 -11.07 6.94 22.41
CA THR A 230 -10.61 6.86 23.79
C THR A 230 -11.85 6.58 24.62
N ASN A 231 -11.99 5.36 25.11
CA ASN A 231 -13.05 5.03 26.05
C ASN A 231 -12.63 5.71 27.36
N GLU A 232 -13.03 6.97 27.54
CA GLU A 232 -12.91 7.68 28.80
C GLU A 232 -13.69 6.88 29.85
N SER A 233 -12.94 6.06 30.59
CA SER A 233 -13.34 5.54 31.89
C SER A 233 -13.63 6.76 32.77
N THR A 234 -14.89 7.14 32.86
CA THR A 234 -15.41 8.07 33.87
C THR A 234 -15.10 7.50 35.25
N GLY A 235 -13.94 7.85 35.79
CA GLY A 235 -13.62 7.65 37.20
C GLY A 235 -14.42 8.65 38.01
N SER A 236 -15.54 8.23 38.58
CA SER A 236 -16.14 8.98 39.68
C SER A 236 -15.30 8.76 40.94
N ALA A 237 -14.42 9.71 41.20
CA ALA A 237 -13.92 9.99 42.52
C ALA A 237 -15.09 10.43 43.42
N ASN A 238 -15.27 9.78 44.56
CA ASN A 238 -15.90 10.39 45.72
C ASN A 238 -14.96 10.19 46.89
N ASP A 239 -14.23 11.25 47.19
CA ASP A 239 -13.43 11.43 48.40
C ASP A 239 -14.30 11.99 49.53
N GLU A 240 -13.94 11.62 50.74
CA GLU A 240 -14.64 11.76 52.00
C GLU A 240 -14.74 13.21 52.47
N THR A 241 -15.85 13.59 53.10
CA THR A 241 -15.83 14.62 54.16
C THR A 241 -16.72 14.23 55.32
N ASN A 242 -16.08 14.16 56.48
CA ASN A 242 -16.56 13.89 57.82
C ASN A 242 -17.22 15.15 58.43
N ASP A 243 -18.42 15.03 59.02
CA ASP A 243 -18.74 15.82 60.22
C ASP A 243 -19.78 15.13 61.14
N ARG A 244 -19.64 15.44 62.43
CA ARG A 244 -20.10 14.70 63.62
C ARG A 244 -21.51 15.07 64.11
N ARG A 245 -22.03 14.18 64.99
CA ARG A 245 -23.11 14.33 66.00
C ARG A 245 -24.52 14.11 65.41
N THR A 246 -25.39 13.22 65.92
CA THR A 246 -25.88 13.18 67.31
C THR A 246 -26.62 11.85 67.58
N ARG A 247 -26.67 11.47 68.86
CA ARG A 247 -27.05 10.19 69.47
C ARG A 247 -28.53 10.16 69.87
N ALA A 248 -29.28 9.07 69.61
CA ALA A 248 -30.50 8.66 70.32
C ALA A 248 -30.93 7.20 69.95
N PRO A 249 -31.67 6.47 70.81
CA PRO A 249 -31.43 5.03 71.05
C PRO A 249 -32.42 4.06 70.38
N ARG A 250 -31.99 2.79 70.26
CA ARG A 250 -32.80 1.62 69.84
C ARG A 250 -33.64 1.09 71.03
N PRO A 251 -34.89 0.64 70.81
CA PRO A 251 -35.67 -0.05 71.83
C PRO A 251 -35.33 -1.55 71.94
N SER A 252 -35.40 -2.07 73.17
CA SER A 252 -35.08 -3.45 73.59
C SER A 252 -36.13 -4.49 73.15
N PRO A 253 -35.74 -5.77 72.96
CA PRO A 253 -36.66 -6.88 72.71
C PRO A 253 -37.22 -7.49 74.02
N PRO A 254 -38.42 -8.10 74.00
CA PRO A 254 -38.99 -8.73 75.18
C PRO A 254 -38.43 -10.14 75.43
N MET A 255 -38.18 -10.43 76.71
CA MET A 255 -37.87 -11.76 77.26
C MET A 255 -39.01 -12.22 78.16
N THR A 256 -39.57 -13.40 77.89
CA THR A 256 -40.09 -14.40 78.87
C THR A 256 -40.50 -15.61 78.03
N GLY A 257 -40.15 -16.86 78.31
CA GLY A 257 -40.16 -17.61 79.57
C GLY A 257 -40.75 -19.02 79.29
N PRO A 258 -40.68 -19.99 80.21
CA PRO A 258 -40.09 -21.31 79.89
C PRO A 258 -41.02 -22.55 80.01
N ARG A 259 -40.43 -23.73 79.73
CA ARG A 259 -40.86 -25.13 80.01
C ARG A 259 -41.76 -25.76 78.92
N ARG A 260 -41.59 -27.02 78.48
CA ARG A 260 -41.01 -28.24 79.06
C ARG A 260 -40.19 -29.00 78.03
#